data_AF-A0A6L7WWZ8-F1
#
_entry.id   AF-A0A6L7WWZ8-F1
#
_cell.length_a   1.000
_cell.length_b   1.000
_cell.length_c   1.000
_cell.angle_alpha   90.00
_cell.angle_beta   90.00
_cell.angle_gamma   90.00
#
_symmetry.space_group_name_H-M   'P 1'
#
loop_
_entity.id
_entity.type
_entity.pdbx_description
1 polymer ?
#
loop_
_entity_poly.entity_id
_entity_poly.type
_entity_poly.pdbx_seq_one_letter_code
_entity_poly.pdbx_strand_id
1 'polypeptide(L)'
;MLSDTVPEADAAVVEKLSVAGAILLGKTGMHEWAYGIASNHPHFGPVRNPWNTERIAGDSCGGSAAALAAGLCSFSLGSDTGGSIRIPAAPCGTARSR
;
A
#
# COMPACT_ATOMS: atom_id res chain seq x y z
N MET A 1 7.77 -2.00 15.11
CA MET A 1 8.64 -3.15 15.45
C MET A 1 9.72 -3.49 14.40
N LEU A 2 9.48 -3.30 13.10
CA LEU A 2 10.42 -3.67 12.02
C LEU A 2 10.97 -2.46 11.22
N SER A 3 11.06 -1.28 11.83
CA SER A 3 11.43 -0.01 11.16
C SER A 3 12.80 -0.07 10.48
N ASP A 4 13.74 -0.75 11.11
CA ASP A 4 15.15 -0.78 10.72
C ASP A 4 15.56 -2.15 10.14
N THR A 5 14.58 -3.02 9.88
CA THR A 5 14.81 -4.35 9.30
C THR A 5 15.03 -4.23 7.80
N VAL A 6 16.21 -4.63 7.33
CA VAL A 6 16.53 -4.73 5.90
C VAL A 6 16.33 -6.19 5.47
N PRO A 7 15.40 -6.47 4.53
CA PRO A 7 15.23 -7.82 4.00
C PRO A 7 16.48 -8.32 3.26
N GLU A 8 16.82 -9.60 3.43
CA GLU A 8 17.97 -10.22 2.77
C GLU A 8 17.69 -10.69 1.33
N ALA A 9 16.41 -10.81 0.97
CA ALA A 9 15.97 -11.28 -0.34
C ALA A 9 14.71 -10.54 -0.81
N ASP A 10 14.57 -10.44 -2.12
CA ASP A 10 13.38 -9.91 -2.76
C ASP A 10 12.23 -10.93 -2.70
N ALA A 11 10.99 -10.43 -2.68
CA ALA A 11 9.83 -11.28 -2.89
C ALA A 11 9.76 -11.70 -4.37
N ALA A 12 9.28 -12.91 -4.65
CA ALA A 12 9.20 -13.43 -6.03
C ALA A 12 8.45 -12.51 -7.02
N VAL A 13 7.46 -11.74 -6.56
CA VAL A 13 6.76 -10.74 -7.40
C VAL A 13 7.64 -9.53 -7.71
N VAL A 14 8.50 -9.11 -6.77
CA VAL A 14 9.46 -8.01 -6.94
C VAL A 14 10.54 -8.44 -7.94
N GLU A 15 11.06 -9.66 -7.81
CA GLU A 15 12.02 -10.21 -8.77
C GLU A 15 11.45 -10.25 -10.19
N LYS A 16 10.23 -10.77 -10.35
CA LYS A 16 9.54 -10.83 -11.65
C LYS A 16 9.33 -9.45 -12.26
N LEU A 17 8.94 -8.47 -11.45
CA LEU A 17 8.75 -7.09 -11.92
C LEU A 17 10.08 -6.45 -12.31
N SER A 18 11.13 -6.67 -11.54
CA SER A 18 12.49 -6.22 -11.86
C SER A 18 12.97 -6.79 -13.21
N VAL A 19 12.82 -8.10 -13.42
CA VAL A 19 13.13 -8.76 -14.70
C VAL A 19 12.27 -8.24 -15.85
N ALA A 20 11.01 -7.86 -15.58
CA ALA A 20 10.13 -7.25 -16.56
C ALA A 20 10.45 -5.77 -16.85
N GLY A 21 11.46 -5.18 -16.20
CA GLY A 21 11.89 -3.79 -16.41
C GLY A 21 11.12 -2.75 -15.60
N ALA A 22 10.39 -3.16 -14.56
CA ALA A 22 9.70 -2.22 -13.68
C ALA A 22 10.69 -1.46 -12.79
N ILE A 23 10.42 -0.18 -12.54
CA ILE A 23 11.18 0.65 -11.61
C ILE A 23 10.46 0.68 -10.26
N LEU A 24 11.12 0.17 -9.21
CA LEU A 24 10.58 0.16 -7.85
C LEU A 24 10.76 1.54 -7.20
N LEU A 25 9.66 2.25 -6.97
CA LEU A 25 9.67 3.62 -6.47
C LEU A 25 9.82 3.72 -4.93
N GLY A 26 9.35 2.71 -4.19
CA GLY A 26 9.42 2.72 -2.73
C GLY A 26 8.51 1.71 -2.05
N LYS A 27 8.45 1.80 -0.71
CA LYS A 27 7.59 0.98 0.16
C LYS A 27 6.42 1.83 0.67
N THR A 28 5.20 1.33 0.57
CA THR A 28 3.98 2.09 0.90
C THR A 28 3.57 1.89 2.37
N GLY A 29 2.88 2.89 2.93
CA GLY A 29 2.32 2.81 4.27
C GLY A 29 1.18 1.78 4.36
N MET A 30 1.15 1.02 5.46
CA MET A 30 0.13 0.02 5.76
C MET A 30 -0.17 -0.05 7.25
N HIS A 31 -1.25 -0.72 7.64
CA HIS A 31 -1.46 -1.07 9.05
C HIS A 31 -0.37 -2.02 9.55
N GLU A 32 0.04 -1.88 10.80
CA GLU A 32 0.99 -2.81 11.41
C GLU A 32 0.47 -4.25 11.28
N TRP A 33 1.32 -5.16 10.80
CA TRP A 33 0.99 -6.56 10.51
C TRP A 33 -0.18 -6.80 9.55
N ALA A 34 -0.54 -5.80 8.72
CA ALA A 34 -1.70 -5.83 7.84
C ALA A 34 -3.04 -6.05 8.57
N TYR A 35 -3.10 -5.70 9.86
CA TYR A 35 -4.26 -5.98 10.72
C TYR A 35 -4.89 -4.70 11.26
N GLY A 36 -5.82 -4.12 10.50
CA GLY A 36 -6.63 -3.02 10.97
C GLY A 36 -7.72 -2.60 10.00
N ILE A 37 -8.14 -1.34 10.09
CA ILE A 37 -9.26 -0.79 9.30
C ILE A 37 -9.02 0.60 8.66
N ALA A 38 -7.87 1.25 8.93
CA ALA A 38 -7.63 2.64 8.51
C ALA A 38 -6.22 2.98 7.98
N SER A 39 -5.28 2.04 7.97
CA SER A 39 -3.85 2.27 7.75
C SER A 39 -3.29 3.38 8.66
N ASN A 40 -3.69 3.35 9.93
CA ASN A 40 -3.23 4.27 10.95
C ASN A 40 -2.09 3.63 11.74
N HIS A 41 -0.85 3.99 11.42
CA HIS A 41 0.31 3.37 12.03
C HIS A 41 0.82 4.20 13.22
N PRO A 42 0.94 3.63 14.44
CA PRO A 42 1.30 4.41 15.64
C PRO A 42 2.69 5.05 15.54
N HIS A 43 3.61 4.43 14.79
CA HIS A 43 4.99 4.92 14.65
C HIS A 43 5.24 5.84 13.45
N PHE A 44 4.39 5.81 12.41
CA PHE A 44 4.62 6.53 11.15
C PHE A 44 3.48 7.47 10.77
N GLY A 45 2.41 7.49 11.57
CA GLY A 45 1.22 8.28 11.32
C GLY A 45 0.23 7.61 10.37
N PRO A 46 -0.91 8.27 10.12
CA PRO A 46 -1.97 7.76 9.26
C PRO A 46 -1.68 7.96 7.78
N VAL A 47 -2.06 6.97 6.96
CA VAL A 47 -2.23 7.18 5.53
C VAL A 47 -3.53 7.97 5.29
N ARG A 48 -3.40 9.12 4.65
CA ARG A 48 -4.50 10.05 4.37
C ARG A 48 -5.07 9.77 2.98
N ASN A 49 -6.39 9.90 2.82
CA ASN A 49 -7.03 9.77 1.52
C ASN A 49 -6.68 10.98 0.63
N PRO A 50 -6.18 10.79 -0.61
CA PRO A 50 -5.77 11.89 -1.47
C PRO A 50 -6.94 12.76 -1.96
N TRP A 51 -8.17 12.23 -1.96
CA TRP A 51 -9.37 13.00 -2.32
C TRP A 51 -9.85 13.90 -1.17
N ASN A 52 -9.51 13.56 0.08
CA ASN A 52 -9.78 14.37 1.26
C ASN A 52 -8.87 13.92 2.41
N THR A 53 -7.91 14.77 2.78
CA THR A 53 -6.91 14.44 3.81
C THR A 53 -7.49 14.30 5.20
N GLU A 54 -8.73 14.70 5.48
CA GLU A 54 -9.39 14.46 6.76
C GLU A 54 -10.06 13.07 6.83
N ARG A 55 -9.93 12.24 5.78
CA ARG A 55 -10.50 10.89 5.70
C ARG A 55 -9.42 9.81 5.60
N ILE A 56 -9.80 8.60 6.00
CA ILE A 56 -8.96 7.40 5.89
C ILE A 56 -8.83 6.93 4.44
N ALA A 57 -7.66 6.40 4.09
CA ALA A 57 -7.42 5.76 2.79
C ALA A 57 -7.95 4.31 2.70
N GLY A 58 -8.33 3.71 3.84
CA GLY A 58 -8.72 2.30 3.95
C GLY A 58 -7.57 1.41 4.43
N ASP A 59 -7.80 0.09 4.52
CA ASP A 59 -6.87 -0.89 5.11
C ASP A 59 -6.77 -2.18 4.29
N SER A 60 -5.67 -2.93 4.38
CA SER A 60 -4.39 -2.55 5.01
C SER A 60 -3.45 -1.87 4.03
N CYS A 61 -3.71 -1.95 2.72
CA CYS A 61 -2.89 -1.35 1.67
C CYS A 61 -3.27 0.12 1.39
N GLY A 62 -3.55 0.90 2.44
CA GLY A 62 -3.94 2.31 2.31
C GLY A 62 -2.93 3.13 1.51
N GLY A 63 -1.63 2.96 1.78
CA GLY A 63 -0.58 3.70 1.08
C GLY A 63 -0.49 3.35 -0.41
N SER A 64 -0.71 2.09 -0.76
CA SER A 64 -0.73 1.63 -2.15
C SER A 64 -1.86 2.28 -2.95
N ALA A 65 -3.08 2.28 -2.39
CA ALA A 65 -4.23 2.90 -3.05
C ALA A 65 -4.12 4.43 -3.10
N ALA A 66 -3.63 5.06 -2.02
CA ALA A 66 -3.42 6.50 -1.97
C ALA A 66 -2.35 6.97 -2.96
N ALA A 67 -1.22 6.26 -3.06
CA ALA A 67 -0.14 6.60 -3.99
C ALA A 67 -0.59 6.49 -5.46
N LEU A 68 -1.34 5.45 -5.81
CA LEU A 68 -1.90 5.28 -7.14
C LEU A 68 -2.94 6.37 -7.46
N ALA A 69 -3.86 6.64 -6.52
CA ALA A 69 -4.88 7.68 -6.69
C ALA A 69 -4.30 9.09 -6.82
N ALA A 70 -3.19 9.37 -6.12
CA ALA A 70 -2.46 10.64 -6.20
C ALA A 70 -1.56 10.74 -7.44
N GLY A 71 -1.49 9.72 -8.30
CA GLY A 71 -0.64 9.71 -9.49
C GLY A 71 0.86 9.60 -9.21
N LEU A 72 1.25 9.11 -8.02
CA LEU A 72 2.66 8.95 -7.63
C LEU A 72 3.28 7.69 -8.23
N CYS A 73 2.46 6.74 -8.70
CA CYS A 73 2.89 5.54 -9.39
C CYS A 73 1.85 5.10 -10.43
N SER A 74 2.28 4.32 -11.42
CA SER A 74 1.40 3.77 -12.46
C SER A 74 0.62 2.52 -12.01
N PHE A 75 1.20 1.78 -11.07
CA PHE A 75 0.56 0.63 -10.41
C PHE A 75 1.18 0.45 -9.01
N SER A 76 0.49 -0.28 -8.14
CA SER A 76 1.00 -0.62 -6.81
C SER A 76 0.67 -2.06 -6.46
N LEU A 77 1.54 -2.67 -5.67
CA LEU A 77 1.29 -3.98 -5.06
C LEU A 77 0.54 -3.83 -3.73
N GLY A 78 -0.18 -4.87 -3.38
CA GLY A 78 -0.85 -5.04 -2.09
C GLY A 78 -1.08 -6.52 -1.81
N SER A 79 -1.39 -6.86 -0.57
CA SER A 79 -1.81 -8.20 -0.17
C SER A 79 -3.28 -8.17 0.22
N ASP A 80 -3.97 -9.30 0.08
CA ASP A 80 -5.39 -9.32 0.37
C ASP A 80 -5.89 -10.57 1.11
N THR A 81 -5.88 -10.49 2.44
CA THR A 81 -6.40 -11.53 3.32
C THR A 81 -7.92 -11.47 3.45
N GLY A 82 -8.48 -10.29 3.79
CA GLY A 82 -9.92 -10.12 4.09
C GLY A 82 -10.63 -9.01 3.30
N GLY A 83 -9.90 -8.29 2.46
CA GLY A 83 -10.38 -7.09 1.78
C GLY A 83 -9.28 -6.05 1.57
N SER A 84 -8.03 -6.31 1.97
CA SER A 84 -6.96 -5.33 2.10
C SER A 84 -6.50 -4.62 0.82
N ILE A 85 -6.87 -5.11 -0.38
CA ILE A 85 -6.74 -4.38 -1.65
C ILE A 85 -8.07 -3.71 -2.02
N ARG A 86 -9.20 -4.36 -1.76
CA ARG A 86 -10.54 -3.90 -2.17
C ARG A 86 -11.04 -2.72 -1.32
N ILE A 87 -10.80 -2.78 -0.02
CA ILE A 87 -11.22 -1.80 0.98
C ILE A 87 -10.50 -0.45 0.76
N PRO A 88 -9.19 -0.38 0.44
CA PRO A 88 -8.55 0.90 0.12
C PRO A 88 -8.86 1.40 -1.30
N ALA A 89 -9.03 0.49 -2.26
CA ALA A 89 -9.33 0.87 -3.64
C ALA A 89 -10.67 1.61 -3.78
N ALA A 90 -11.69 1.23 -3.00
CA ALA A 90 -13.00 1.87 -3.03
C ALA A 90 -12.98 3.37 -2.63
N PRO A 91 -12.52 3.75 -1.42
CA PRO A 91 -12.48 5.16 -1.00
C PRO A 91 -11.38 5.97 -1.71
N CYS A 92 -10.31 5.33 -2.21
CA CYS A 92 -9.30 6.02 -3.01
C CYS A 92 -9.64 6.05 -4.51
N GLY A 93 -10.76 5.47 -4.95
CA GLY A 93 -11.21 5.56 -6.35
C GLY A 93 -10.28 4.89 -7.36
N THR A 94 -9.60 3.80 -6.98
CA THR A 94 -8.66 3.09 -7.87
C THR A 94 -9.22 1.75 -8.35
N ALA A 95 -8.78 1.32 -9.54
CA ALA A 95 -9.06 -0.01 -10.06
C ALA A 95 -8.21 -1.07 -9.34
N ARG A 96 -8.69 -2.32 -9.31
CA ARG A 96 -8.01 -3.44 -8.63
C ARG A 96 -8.19 -4.76 -9.35
N SER A 97 -7.18 -5.62 -9.24
CA SER A 97 -7.22 -7.04 -9.57
C SER A 97 -6.68 -7.82 -8.35
N ARG A 98 -7.29 -8.96 -8.03
CA ARG A 98 -6.88 -9.86 -6.94
C ARG A 98 -6.22 -11.10 -7.52
#